data_AF-G0U5L2-F1
#
_entry.id   AF-G0U5L2-F1
#
_cell.length_a   1.000
_cell.length_b   1.000
_cell.length_c   1.000
_cell.angle_alpha   90.00
_cell.angle_beta   90.00
_cell.angle_gamma   90.00
#
_symmetry.space_group_name_H-M   'P 1'
#
loop_
_entity.id
_entity.type
_entity.pdbx_description
1 polymer ?
#
loop_
_entity_poly.entity_id
_entity_poly.type
_entity_poly.pdbx_seq_one_letter_code
_entity_poly.pdbx_strand_id
1 'polypeptide(L)'
;MDVEMYFAARANETVEEYRRIIQLQRDEIEQLQRRCSELLHERGLMRAAAAEDVRRFCVEQQRRQVLLQHGCAGGGAPRSTVAPEGSIPIDALLQFLHQYSSGIVSVVENGKRKRGREASASTCGTSGLLHQQNPRHRIVTRQRCRQWDDDVEEALQVGAEQQERLLCANGRC
;
A
#
# COMPACT_ATOMS: atom_id res chain seq x y z
N MET A 1 24.72 -54.42 -17.03
CA MET A 1 24.66 -52.94 -16.97
C MET A 1 26.08 -52.47 -16.78
N ASP A 2 26.58 -51.67 -17.72
CA ASP A 2 27.92 -51.11 -17.65
C ASP A 2 27.98 -49.99 -16.60
N VAL A 3 29.05 -49.99 -15.80
CA VAL A 3 29.23 -49.06 -14.68
C VAL A 3 29.36 -47.62 -15.18
N GLU A 4 30.00 -47.43 -16.33
CA GLU A 4 30.16 -46.12 -16.96
C GLU A 4 28.81 -45.53 -17.40
N MET A 5 27.93 -46.37 -17.97
CA MET A 5 26.58 -45.96 -18.34
C MET A 5 25.74 -45.52 -17.13
N TYR A 6 25.88 -46.18 -16.00
CA TYR A 6 25.17 -45.80 -14.77
C TYR A 6 25.61 -44.40 -14.29
N PHE A 7 26.91 -44.13 -14.22
CA PHE A 7 27.40 -42.83 -13.80
C PHE A 7 27.04 -41.72 -14.79
N ALA A 8 27.08 -42.00 -16.09
CA ALA A 8 26.65 -41.05 -17.11
C ALA A 8 25.15 -40.72 -16.99
N ALA A 9 24.30 -41.73 -16.79
CA ALA A 9 22.87 -41.53 -16.57
C ALA A 9 22.60 -40.71 -15.30
N ARG A 10 23.31 -41.01 -14.21
CA ARG A 10 23.17 -40.28 -12.94
C ARG A 10 23.63 -38.83 -13.04
N ALA A 11 24.72 -38.56 -13.76
CA ALA A 11 25.20 -37.21 -14.01
C ALA A 11 24.20 -36.40 -14.85
N ASN A 12 23.58 -37.02 -15.86
CA ASN A 12 22.55 -36.36 -16.65
C ASN A 12 21.31 -36.05 -15.82
N GLU A 13 20.88 -36.98 -14.97
CA GLU A 13 19.73 -36.78 -14.08
C GLU A 13 19.95 -35.61 -13.12
N THR A 14 21.12 -35.51 -12.50
CA THR A 14 21.44 -34.38 -11.60
C THR A 14 21.50 -33.06 -12.36
N VAL A 15 22.05 -33.04 -13.57
CA VAL A 15 22.05 -31.84 -14.41
C VAL A 15 20.63 -31.38 -14.73
N GLU A 16 19.72 -32.29 -15.06
CA GLU A 16 18.32 -31.95 -15.32
C GLU A 16 17.59 -31.47 -14.05
N GLU A 17 17.88 -32.06 -12.90
CA GLU A 17 17.35 -31.60 -11.60
C GLU A 17 17.80 -30.16 -11.30
N TYR A 18 19.10 -29.87 -11.43
CA TYR A 18 19.62 -28.52 -11.22
C TYR A 18 19.05 -27.53 -12.24
N ARG A 19 18.90 -27.92 -13.51
CA ARG A 19 18.24 -27.08 -14.53
C ARG A 19 16.82 -26.73 -14.12
N ARG A 20 16.05 -27.71 -13.60
CA ARG A 20 14.69 -27.49 -13.12
C ARG A 20 14.68 -26.54 -11.93
N ILE A 21 15.54 -26.74 -10.93
CA ILE A 21 15.62 -25.86 -9.75
C ILE A 21 15.96 -24.43 -10.16
N ILE A 22 16.95 -24.25 -11.04
CA ILE A 22 17.34 -22.94 -11.55
C ILE A 22 16.17 -22.27 -12.28
N GLN A 23 15.41 -23.02 -13.08
CA GLN A 23 14.25 -22.46 -13.78
C GLN A 23 13.16 -22.03 -12.80
N LEU A 24 12.85 -22.85 -11.79
CA LEU A 24 11.87 -22.50 -10.76
C LEU A 24 12.27 -21.23 -10.00
N GLN A 25 13.54 -21.10 -9.63
CA GLN A 25 14.05 -19.90 -8.97
C GLN A 25 13.96 -18.66 -9.86
N ARG A 26 14.22 -18.80 -11.17
CA ARG A 26 14.06 -17.69 -12.12
C ARG A 26 12.61 -17.24 -12.23
N ASP A 27 11.68 -18.19 -12.33
CA ASP A 27 10.25 -17.92 -12.43
C ASP A 27 9.73 -17.23 -11.15
N GLU A 28 10.18 -17.69 -9.98
CA GLU A 28 9.86 -17.07 -8.69
C GLU A 28 10.40 -15.64 -8.57
N ILE A 29 11.65 -15.41 -8.98
CA ILE A 29 12.23 -14.05 -9.01
C ILE A 29 11.41 -13.14 -9.92
N GLU A 30 11.02 -13.61 -11.10
CA GLU A 30 10.20 -12.82 -12.02
C GLU A 30 8.82 -12.50 -11.41
N GLN A 31 8.19 -13.47 -10.77
CA GLN A 31 6.91 -13.27 -10.07
C GLN A 31 7.04 -12.22 -8.95
N LEU A 32 8.10 -12.30 -8.14
CA LEU A 32 8.36 -11.34 -7.07
C LEU A 32 8.62 -9.94 -7.63
N GLN A 33 9.38 -9.82 -8.72
CA GLN A 33 9.63 -8.53 -9.38
C GLN A 33 8.33 -7.89 -9.90
N ARG A 34 7.46 -8.68 -10.51
CA ARG A 34 6.13 -8.22 -10.94
C ARG A 34 5.31 -7.74 -9.74
N ARG A 35 5.29 -8.52 -8.65
CA ARG A 35 4.56 -8.16 -7.43
C ARG A 35 5.08 -6.88 -6.78
N CYS A 36 6.40 -6.70 -6.71
CA CYS A 36 7.02 -5.46 -6.22
C CYS A 36 6.60 -4.26 -7.07
N SER A 37 6.56 -4.41 -8.39
CA SER A 37 6.15 -3.34 -9.31
C SER A 37 4.68 -2.93 -9.08
N GLU A 38 3.79 -3.89 -8.89
CA GLU A 38 2.38 -3.65 -8.54
C GLU A 38 2.24 -2.89 -7.21
N LEU A 39 2.96 -3.33 -6.17
CA LEU A 39 2.91 -2.69 -4.85
C LEU A 39 3.43 -1.25 -4.87
N LEU A 40 4.50 -0.99 -5.64
CA LEU A 40 4.99 0.37 -5.86
C LEU A 40 3.95 1.24 -6.58
N HIS A 41 3.26 0.68 -7.58
CA HIS A 41 2.19 1.37 -8.27
C HIS A 41 1.01 1.68 -7.34
N GLU A 42 0.54 0.70 -6.56
CA GLU A 42 -0.53 0.88 -5.58
C GLU A 42 -0.17 1.94 -4.53
N ARG A 43 1.06 1.90 -4.00
CA ARG A 43 1.59 2.94 -3.09
C ARG A 43 1.60 4.31 -3.76
N GLY A 44 1.97 4.38 -5.04
CA GLY A 44 1.92 5.61 -5.83
C GLY A 44 0.50 6.17 -5.91
N LEU A 45 -0.49 5.32 -6.22
CA LEU A 45 -1.90 5.70 -6.27
C LEU A 45 -2.42 6.18 -4.92
N MET A 46 -2.09 5.49 -3.82
CA MET A 46 -2.48 5.90 -2.47
C MET A 46 -1.89 7.27 -2.10
N ARG A 47 -0.61 7.51 -2.42
CA ARG A 47 0.02 8.83 -2.20
C ARG A 47 -0.65 9.92 -3.01
N ALA A 48 -0.96 9.65 -4.28
CA ALA A 48 -1.67 10.60 -5.13
C ALA A 48 -3.08 10.91 -4.60
N ALA A 49 -3.80 9.90 -4.11
CA ALA A 49 -5.10 10.08 -3.48
C ALA A 49 -5.01 10.95 -2.22
N ALA A 50 -4.05 10.68 -1.33
CA ALA A 50 -3.85 11.48 -0.13
C ALA A 50 -3.46 12.95 -0.44
N ALA A 51 -2.57 13.16 -1.41
CA ALA A 51 -2.21 14.51 -1.86
C ALA A 51 -3.41 15.28 -2.42
N GLU A 52 -4.29 14.60 -3.16
CA GLU A 52 -5.52 15.17 -3.68
C GLU A 52 -6.51 15.53 -2.56
N ASP A 53 -6.61 14.73 -1.49
CA ASP A 53 -7.46 15.04 -0.33
C ASP A 53 -6.96 16.28 0.40
N VAL A 54 -5.65 16.39 0.64
CA VAL A 54 -5.03 17.59 1.22
C VAL A 54 -5.30 18.81 0.34
N ARG A 55 -5.13 18.69 -0.98
CA ARG A 55 -5.40 19.77 -1.93
C ARG A 55 -6.87 20.21 -1.87
N ARG A 56 -7.81 19.28 -1.79
CA ARG A 56 -9.25 19.61 -1.65
C ARG A 56 -9.53 20.36 -0.37
N PHE A 57 -8.99 19.91 0.75
CA PHE A 57 -9.09 20.61 2.02
C PHE A 57 -8.60 22.06 1.89
N CYS A 58 -7.42 22.27 1.30
CA CYS A 58 -6.85 23.59 1.10
C CYS A 58 -7.76 24.51 0.26
N VAL A 59 -8.26 24.01 -0.87
CA VAL A 59 -9.18 24.76 -1.74
C VAL A 59 -10.49 25.09 -1.03
N GLU A 60 -11.03 24.16 -0.24
CA GLU A 60 -12.25 24.38 0.52
C GLU A 60 -12.07 25.41 1.63
N GLN A 61 -10.95 25.35 2.36
CA GLN A 61 -10.61 26.35 3.37
C GLN A 61 -10.48 27.75 2.77
N GLN A 62 -9.81 27.87 1.62
CA GLN A 62 -9.70 29.14 0.91
C GLN A 62 -11.08 29.68 0.50
N ARG A 63 -11.96 28.82 -0.03
CA ARG A 63 -13.35 29.20 -0.36
C ARG A 63 -14.12 29.70 0.87
N ARG A 64 -14.01 29.02 2.01
CA ARG A 64 -14.67 29.42 3.27
C ARG A 64 -14.17 30.78 3.76
N GLN A 65 -12.86 31.04 3.68
CA GLN A 65 -12.30 32.33 4.07
C GLN A 65 -12.80 33.48 3.18
N VAL A 66 -12.84 33.29 1.86
CA VAL A 66 -13.37 34.29 0.92
C VAL A 66 -14.84 34.60 1.23
N LEU A 67 -15.64 33.58 1.54
CA LEU A 67 -17.07 33.72 1.84
C LEU A 67 -17.30 34.49 3.15
N LEU A 68 -16.49 34.24 4.18
CA LEU A 68 -16.54 35.00 5.44
C LEU A 68 -16.13 36.46 5.26
N GLN A 69 -15.13 36.74 4.41
CA GLN A 69 -14.72 38.12 4.11
C GLN A 69 -15.78 38.89 3.31
N HIS A 70 -16.48 38.25 2.37
CA HIS A 70 -17.52 38.90 1.56
C HIS A 70 -18.91 38.91 2.23
N GLY A 71 -19.17 38.05 3.23
CA GLY A 71 -20.43 37.99 3.96
C GLY A 71 -20.62 39.04 5.06
N CYS A 72 -19.56 39.77 5.44
CA CYS A 72 -19.59 40.78 6.50
C CYS A 72 -19.62 42.24 5.97
N ALA A 73 -20.26 42.48 4.82
CA ALA A 73 -20.50 43.83 4.30
C ALA A 73 -21.66 44.58 5.00
N GLY A 74 -22.13 44.11 6.17
CA GLY A 74 -23.17 44.78 6.96
C GLY A 74 -22.84 44.76 8.45
N GLY A 75 -22.24 45.84 8.96
CA GLY A 75 -22.18 46.13 10.41
C GLY A 75 -20.79 46.11 11.05
N GLY A 76 -20.10 47.26 10.97
CA GLY A 76 -19.28 47.85 12.04
C GLY A 76 -18.20 47.04 12.80
N ALA A 77 -16.97 47.05 12.27
CA ALA A 77 -15.65 47.09 12.96
C ALA A 77 -15.25 45.95 13.96
N PRO A 78 -13.95 45.77 14.32
CA PRO A 78 -12.73 46.39 13.79
C PRO A 78 -11.82 45.38 13.05
N ARG A 79 -10.92 45.96 12.25
CA ARG A 79 -9.87 45.32 11.45
C ARG A 79 -9.12 44.23 12.21
N SER A 80 -9.37 42.97 11.83
CA SER A 80 -8.47 41.86 12.10
C SER A 80 -7.23 42.02 11.22
N THR A 81 -6.05 41.97 11.85
CA THR A 81 -4.74 42.08 11.21
C THR A 81 -4.63 41.09 10.06
N VAL A 82 -4.42 41.65 8.87
CA VAL A 82 -4.35 40.98 7.58
C VAL A 82 -3.34 39.83 7.63
N ALA A 83 -3.83 38.61 7.86
CA ALA A 83 -3.13 37.43 7.35
C ALA A 83 -3.11 37.59 5.82
N PRO A 84 -1.96 37.34 5.15
CA PRO A 84 -1.83 37.58 3.73
C PRO A 84 -2.97 36.89 2.99
N GLU A 85 -3.67 37.67 2.17
CA GLU A 85 -4.87 37.30 1.43
C GLU A 85 -4.65 35.96 0.72
N GLY A 86 -5.30 34.90 1.21
CA GLY A 86 -5.23 33.56 0.62
C GLY A 86 -4.27 32.58 1.28
N SER A 87 -3.62 32.91 2.40
CA SER A 87 -2.86 31.94 3.18
C SER A 87 -3.78 31.06 4.06
N ILE A 88 -3.52 29.75 4.06
CA ILE A 88 -4.23 28.80 4.92
C ILE A 88 -3.54 28.79 6.29
N PRO A 89 -4.26 29.01 7.40
CA PRO A 89 -3.68 28.93 8.74
C PRO A 89 -3.00 27.58 8.95
N ILE A 90 -1.73 27.61 9.37
CA ILE A 90 -0.92 26.40 9.59
C ILE A 90 -1.60 25.48 10.61
N ASP A 91 -2.21 26.02 11.66
CA ASP A 91 -2.91 25.26 12.68
C ASP A 91 -4.09 24.45 12.11
N ALA A 92 -4.83 25.03 11.16
CA ALA A 92 -5.94 24.33 10.50
C ALA A 92 -5.43 23.17 9.64
N LEU A 93 -4.30 23.36 8.94
CA LEU A 93 -3.67 22.30 8.16
C LEU A 93 -3.12 21.18 9.06
N LEU A 94 -2.44 21.52 10.15
CA LEU A 94 -1.91 20.54 11.10
C LEU A 94 -3.03 19.74 11.77
N GLN A 95 -4.11 20.41 12.17
CA GLN A 95 -5.28 19.75 12.75
C GLN A 95 -5.93 18.78 11.74
N PHE A 96 -6.06 19.20 10.47
CA PHE A 96 -6.55 18.32 9.41
C PHE A 96 -5.63 17.11 9.21
N LEU A 97 -4.32 17.31 9.10
CA LEU A 97 -3.35 16.21 8.91
C LEU A 97 -3.38 15.23 10.08
N HIS A 98 -3.52 15.73 11.31
CA HIS A 98 -3.65 14.90 12.50
C HIS A 98 -4.93 14.04 12.42
N GLN A 99 -6.08 14.65 12.14
CA GLN A 99 -7.36 13.94 11.99
C GLN A 99 -7.37 12.97 10.78
N TYR A 100 -6.66 13.32 9.71
CA TYR A 100 -6.54 12.48 8.51
C TYR A 100 -5.69 11.24 8.81
N SER A 101 -4.57 11.42 9.51
CA SER A 101 -3.69 10.31 9.92
C SER A 101 -4.34 9.34 10.91
N SER A 102 -5.26 9.83 11.75
CA SER A 102 -6.04 9.01 12.69
C SER A 102 -7.27 8.36 12.05
N GLY A 103 -7.55 8.63 10.77
CA GLY A 103 -8.69 8.07 10.04
C GLY A 103 -10.04 8.67 10.44
N ILE A 104 -10.04 9.82 11.13
CA ILE A 104 -11.25 10.52 11.59
C ILE A 104 -11.87 11.36 10.47
N VAL A 105 -11.05 11.83 9.52
CA VAL A 105 -11.55 12.54 8.34
C VAL A 105 -12.22 11.55 7.39
N SER A 106 -13.54 11.69 7.22
CA SER A 106 -14.27 11.00 6.17
C SER A 106 -13.69 11.43 4.82
N VAL A 107 -12.93 10.55 4.19
CA VAL A 107 -12.47 10.73 2.81
C VAL A 107 -13.74 10.76 1.99
N VAL A 108 -14.12 11.94 1.50
CA VAL A 108 -15.26 12.09 0.59
C VAL A 108 -14.94 11.22 -0.62
N GLU A 109 -15.55 10.03 -0.67
CA GLU A 109 -15.46 9.15 -1.81
C GLU A 109 -16.02 9.94 -2.99
N ASN A 110 -15.15 10.32 -3.92
CA ASN A 110 -15.57 10.89 -5.19
C ASN A 110 -16.13 9.76 -6.06
N GLY A 111 -17.19 9.12 -5.58
CA GLY A 111 -18.08 8.32 -6.39
C GLY A 111 -18.64 9.23 -7.47
N LYS A 112 -18.45 8.83 -8.73
CA LYS A 112 -18.91 9.52 -9.95
C LYS A 112 -17.90 10.49 -10.61
N ARG A 113 -16.65 10.08 -10.82
CA ARG A 113 -16.01 10.43 -12.10
C ARG A 113 -16.54 9.49 -13.18
N LYS A 114 -17.65 9.87 -13.82
CA LYS A 114 -18.06 9.34 -15.12
C LYS A 114 -16.97 9.72 -16.14
N ARG A 115 -15.98 8.85 -16.37
CA ARG A 115 -15.30 8.84 -17.67
C ARG A 115 -16.22 8.06 -18.60
N GLY A 116 -17.03 8.78 -19.37
CA GLY A 116 -17.52 8.25 -20.63
C GLY A 116 -16.31 8.03 -21.53
N ARG A 117 -15.75 6.83 -21.52
CA ARG A 117 -14.90 6.36 -22.60
C ARG A 117 -15.69 5.25 -23.26
N GLU A 118 -16.14 5.55 -24.47
CA GLU A 118 -16.97 4.66 -25.27
C GLU A 118 -16.34 3.29 -25.43
N ALA A 119 -17.24 2.33 -25.58
CA ALA A 119 -16.99 0.92 -25.71
C ALA A 119 -16.07 0.59 -26.89
N SER A 120 -15.09 -0.26 -26.62
CA SER A 120 -14.76 -1.36 -27.53
C SER A 120 -14.72 -2.63 -26.70
N ALA A 121 -15.66 -3.52 -27.01
CA ALA A 121 -15.91 -4.79 -26.36
C ALA A 121 -14.65 -5.67 -26.31
N SER A 122 -14.45 -6.34 -25.17
CA SER A 122 -13.96 -7.71 -25.16
C SER A 122 -14.41 -8.41 -23.87
N THR A 123 -14.91 -9.60 -24.09
CA THR A 123 -15.76 -10.45 -23.27
C THR A 123 -14.94 -11.23 -22.25
N CYS A 124 -15.34 -11.22 -20.96
CA CYS A 124 -15.54 -12.43 -20.15
C CYS A 124 -16.03 -12.02 -18.76
N GLY A 125 -17.29 -12.34 -18.44
CA GLY A 125 -17.88 -12.10 -17.13
C GLY A 125 -17.55 -13.21 -16.13
N THR A 126 -17.37 -12.86 -14.87
CA THR A 126 -18.20 -13.32 -13.73
C THR A 126 -17.70 -12.69 -12.42
N SER A 127 -18.63 -12.45 -11.50
CA SER A 127 -18.46 -11.95 -10.12
C SER A 127 -18.35 -10.43 -9.91
N GLY A 128 -19.40 -9.72 -10.31
CA GLY A 128 -19.87 -8.58 -9.53
C GLY A 128 -20.62 -9.07 -8.29
N LEU A 129 -19.96 -9.19 -7.13
CA LEU A 129 -20.65 -9.25 -5.81
C LEU A 129 -19.73 -9.02 -4.58
N LEU A 130 -18.76 -8.11 -4.63
CA LEU A 130 -17.99 -7.69 -3.43
C LEU A 130 -17.86 -6.16 -3.30
N HIS A 131 -18.85 -5.42 -3.79
CA HIS A 131 -18.80 -3.94 -3.83
C HIS A 131 -19.37 -3.24 -2.60
N GLN A 132 -19.28 -3.82 -1.40
CA GLN A 132 -19.72 -3.13 -0.19
C GLN A 132 -19.02 -3.63 1.08
N GLN A 133 -17.68 -3.60 1.11
CA GLN A 133 -17.00 -3.79 2.39
C GLN A 133 -16.77 -2.43 3.06
N ASN A 134 -17.70 -2.15 3.97
CA ASN A 134 -17.65 -1.22 5.09
C ASN A 134 -16.20 -0.79 5.46
N PRO A 135 -15.86 0.50 5.59
CA PRO A 135 -14.49 0.95 5.88
C PRO A 135 -13.88 0.33 7.15
N ARG A 136 -14.70 -0.15 8.09
CA ARG A 136 -14.27 -0.95 9.25
C ARG A 136 -13.59 -2.28 8.86
N HIS A 137 -14.04 -2.95 7.79
CA HIS A 137 -13.43 -4.20 7.30
C HIS A 137 -12.04 -3.97 6.69
N ARG A 138 -11.79 -2.81 6.08
CA ARG A 138 -10.46 -2.43 5.56
C ARG A 138 -9.44 -2.19 6.67
N ILE A 139 -9.87 -1.68 7.81
CA ILE A 139 -8.99 -1.48 8.98
C ILE A 139 -8.64 -2.83 9.61
N VAL A 140 -9.62 -3.73 9.76
CA VAL A 140 -9.39 -5.07 10.32
C VAL A 140 -8.48 -5.92 9.42
N THR A 141 -8.62 -5.85 8.09
CA THR A 141 -7.70 -6.55 7.17
C THR A 141 -6.29 -5.96 7.19
N ARG A 142 -6.13 -4.63 7.31
CA ARG A 142 -4.80 -4.01 7.50
C ARG A 142 -4.15 -4.36 8.84
N GLN A 143 -4.91 -4.50 9.92
CA GLN A 143 -4.37 -4.96 11.20
C GLN A 143 -3.98 -6.45 11.15
N ARG A 144 -4.79 -7.29 10.49
CA ARG A 144 -4.51 -8.73 10.37
C ARG A 144 -3.27 -9.04 9.52
N CYS A 145 -2.97 -8.23 8.50
CA CYS A 145 -1.72 -8.36 7.72
C CYS A 145 -0.48 -8.01 8.55
N ARG A 146 -0.54 -6.98 9.40
CA ARG A 146 0.61 -6.60 10.24
C ARG A 146 0.93 -7.66 11.29
N GLN A 147 -0.10 -8.28 11.86
CA GLN A 147 0.09 -9.32 12.88
C GLN A 147 0.72 -10.59 12.30
N TRP A 148 0.45 -10.93 11.03
CA TRP A 148 1.12 -12.05 10.36
C TRP A 148 2.60 -11.78 10.07
N ASP A 149 2.97 -10.55 9.72
CA ASP A 149 4.38 -10.19 9.51
C ASP A 149 5.16 -10.28 10.83
N ASP A 150 4.58 -9.83 11.95
CA ASP A 150 5.19 -9.92 13.28
C ASP A 150 5.32 -11.40 13.75
N ASP A 151 4.29 -12.24 13.55
CA ASP A 151 4.31 -13.67 13.91
C ASP A 151 5.31 -14.48 13.06
N VAL A 152 5.50 -14.12 11.78
CA VAL A 152 6.50 -14.77 10.89
C VAL A 152 7.92 -14.33 11.25
N GLU A 153 8.12 -13.06 11.60
CA GLU A 153 9.43 -12.55 12.04
C GLU A 153 9.83 -13.17 13.39
N GLU A 154 8.88 -13.34 14.32
CA GLU A 154 9.10 -14.04 15.60
C GLU A 154 9.40 -15.53 15.39
N ALA A 155 8.69 -16.23 14.49
CA ALA A 155 8.96 -17.63 14.17
C ALA A 155 10.34 -17.85 13.52
N LEU A 156 10.81 -16.91 12.70
CA LEU A 156 12.13 -16.95 12.09
C LEU A 156 13.25 -16.68 13.11
N GLN A 157 13.02 -15.78 14.08
CA GLN A 157 13.97 -15.53 15.18
C GLN A 157 14.09 -16.75 16.12
N VAL A 158 12.98 -17.37 16.51
CA VAL A 158 13.01 -18.58 17.36
C VAL A 158 13.69 -19.76 16.65
N GLY A 159 13.53 -19.88 15.32
CA GLY A 159 14.23 -20.87 14.51
C GLY A 159 15.75 -20.64 14.42
N ALA A 160 16.18 -19.39 14.28
CA ALA A 160 17.60 -19.01 14.24
C ALA A 160 18.30 -19.26 15.59
N GLU A 161 17.65 -18.91 16.71
CA GLU A 161 18.20 -19.13 18.05
C GLU A 161 18.29 -20.61 18.43
N GLN A 162 17.34 -21.45 17.99
CA GLN A 162 17.45 -22.91 18.16
C GLN A 162 18.57 -23.52 17.32
N GLN A 163 18.77 -23.04 16.09
CA GLN A 163 19.85 -23.51 15.22
C GLN A 163 21.23 -23.11 15.80
N GLU A 164 21.36 -21.92 16.36
CA GLU A 164 22.59 -21.45 17.01
C GLU A 164 22.89 -22.23 18.30
N ARG A 165 21.87 -22.57 19.10
CA ARG A 165 22.04 -23.45 20.28
C ARG A 165 22.44 -24.88 19.92
N LEU A 166 21.93 -25.43 18.82
CA LEU A 166 22.31 -26.76 18.31
C LEU A 166 23.75 -26.78 17.74
N LEU A 167 24.22 -25.67 17.18
CA LEU A 167 25.60 -25.52 16.72
C LEU A 167 26.59 -25.41 17.89
N CYS A 168 26.24 -24.68 18.95
CA CYS A 168 27.04 -24.59 20.18
C CYS A 168 27.06 -25.90 20.98
N ALA A 169 25.98 -26.69 20.97
CA ALA A 169 25.92 -27.98 21.67
C ALA A 169 26.78 -29.09 21.01
N ASN A 170 27.12 -28.95 19.73
CA ASN A 170 27.92 -29.93 18.97
C ASN A 170 29.43 -29.62 18.93
N GLY A 171 29.92 -28.72 19.78
CA GLY A 171 31.34 -28.63 20.13
C GLY A 171 32.27 -28.32 18.97
N ARG A 172 31.92 -27.34 18.11
CA ARG A 172 32.89 -26.69 17.22
C ARG A 172 33.05 -25.22 17.63
N CYS A 173 33.76 -25.03 18.73
CA CYS A 173 34.51 -23.80 19.00
C CYS A 173 35.99 -24.16 18.91
#